data_AF-A0A7U8B4R4-F1
#
_entry.id   AF-A0A7U8B4R4-F1
#
_cell.length_a   1.000
_cell.length_b   1.000
_cell.length_c   1.000
_cell.angle_alpha   90.00
_cell.angle_beta   90.00
_cell.angle_gamma   90.00
#
_symmetry.space_group_name_H-M   'P 1'
#
loop_
_entity.id
_entity.type
_entity.pdbx_description
1 polymer ?
#
loop_
_entity_poly.entity_id
_entity_poly.type
_entity_poly.pdbx_seq_one_letter_code
_entity_poly.pdbx_strand_id
1 'polypeptide(L)'
;MPKIAIKNRDKLIICGLFLAKFDTLAYKSLGFSSFMEAFNVLGFALQGKPSNIKNYRDEFDPYFDNARKGWQRDLRAYTKIIFEKYQNMEFEAFKNLISSFLIENYEEKLQVNEFLDSKIETSFIKRVATGKAAENYFLHNFKKHFANFNVLDVREFGCGFDFKLTLKNHQICVEVKGLSENKGQFLLTQKNFEMADKLKENYCLFIVRNLKEKPKESLFFHPLNHFKLKEQNIKIVQKSYQGVL
;
A
#
# COMPACT_ATOMS: atom_id res chain seq x y z
N MET A 1 -0.88 24.61 -11.41
CA MET A 1 -1.29 24.89 -10.01
C MET A 1 -0.33 24.16 -9.07
N PRO A 2 0.24 24.82 -8.05
CA PRO A 2 1.06 24.11 -7.07
C PRO A 2 0.20 23.04 -6.39
N LYS A 3 0.59 21.76 -6.48
CA LYS A 3 -0.06 20.66 -5.76
C LYS A 3 0.11 20.93 -4.27
N ILE A 4 -0.92 21.45 -3.61
CA ILE A 4 -0.95 21.57 -2.15
C ILE A 4 -0.80 20.14 -1.61
N ALA A 5 0.36 19.83 -1.05
CA ALA A 5 0.63 18.51 -0.49
C ALA A 5 -0.31 18.25 0.68
N ILE A 6 -1.25 17.33 0.51
CA ILE A 6 -2.15 16.90 1.58
C ILE A 6 -1.31 16.20 2.65
N LYS A 7 -1.41 16.67 3.90
CA LYS A 7 -0.68 16.08 5.04
C LYS A 7 -1.12 14.63 5.25
N ASN A 8 -0.21 13.76 5.69
CA ASN A 8 -0.53 12.33 5.90
C ASN A 8 -1.72 12.11 6.84
N ARG A 9 -1.85 12.90 7.92
CA ARG A 9 -3.02 12.85 8.81
C ARG A 9 -4.31 13.09 8.03
N ASP A 10 -4.32 14.11 7.18
CA ASP A 10 -5.50 14.52 6.43
C ASP A 10 -5.87 13.44 5.40
N LYS A 11 -4.89 12.77 4.78
CA LYS A 11 -5.14 11.57 3.94
C LYS A 11 -5.87 10.46 4.70
N LEU A 12 -5.45 10.16 5.94
CA LEU A 12 -6.12 9.14 6.77
C LEU A 12 -7.57 9.53 7.12
N ILE A 13 -7.83 10.82 7.38
CA ILE A 13 -9.17 11.33 7.65
C ILE A 13 -10.03 11.21 6.40
N ILE A 14 -9.51 11.61 5.24
CA ILE A 14 -10.18 11.49 3.94
C ILE A 14 -10.50 10.02 3.62
N CYS A 15 -9.61 9.07 3.92
CA CYS A 15 -9.91 7.63 3.82
C CYS A 15 -11.07 7.22 4.75
N GLY A 16 -11.10 7.71 5.99
CA GLY A 16 -12.20 7.44 6.92
C GLY A 16 -13.53 7.97 6.39
N LEU A 17 -13.52 9.18 5.84
CA LEU A 17 -14.69 9.82 5.22
C LEU A 17 -15.20 9.04 4.00
N PHE A 18 -14.30 8.62 3.11
CA PHE A 18 -14.64 7.80 1.95
C PHE A 18 -15.34 6.49 2.35
N LEU A 19 -14.79 5.80 3.36
CA LEU A 19 -15.32 4.55 3.87
C LEU A 19 -16.64 4.73 4.65
N ALA A 20 -16.88 5.89 5.26
CA ALA A 20 -18.14 6.20 5.93
C ALA A 20 -19.24 6.53 4.91
N LYS A 21 -18.92 7.38 3.91
CA LYS A 21 -19.86 7.86 2.91
C LYS A 21 -20.35 6.77 1.96
N PHE A 22 -19.45 5.93 1.45
CA PHE A 22 -19.78 4.92 0.44
C PHE A 22 -19.76 3.48 0.95
N ASP A 23 -19.52 3.29 2.26
CA ASP A 23 -19.60 2.00 2.94
C ASP A 23 -18.94 0.85 2.16
N THR A 24 -19.68 -0.22 1.82
CA THR A 24 -19.07 -1.39 1.17
C THR A 24 -18.58 -1.12 -0.25
N LEU A 25 -19.19 -0.15 -0.95
CA LEU A 25 -18.77 0.25 -2.29
C LEU A 25 -17.36 0.84 -2.25
N ALA A 26 -17.05 1.61 -1.20
CA ALA A 26 -15.75 2.25 -1.01
C ALA A 26 -14.60 1.24 -1.07
N TYR A 27 -14.58 0.26 -0.17
CA TYR A 27 -13.44 -0.66 -0.08
C TYR A 27 -13.38 -1.65 -1.25
N LYS A 28 -14.54 -2.07 -1.79
CA LYS A 28 -14.60 -2.98 -2.95
C LYS A 28 -14.01 -2.32 -4.19
N SER A 29 -14.27 -1.03 -4.37
CA SER A 29 -13.73 -0.24 -5.49
C SER A 29 -12.20 -0.09 -5.48
N LEU A 30 -11.57 -0.33 -4.33
CA LEU A 30 -10.11 -0.37 -4.18
C LEU A 30 -9.55 -1.81 -4.24
N GLY A 31 -10.41 -2.80 -4.51
CA GLY A 31 -10.06 -4.22 -4.59
C GLY A 31 -9.96 -4.93 -3.23
N PHE A 32 -10.35 -4.28 -2.13
CA PHE A 32 -10.36 -4.92 -0.81
C PHE A 32 -11.60 -5.80 -0.62
N SER A 33 -11.48 -6.80 0.24
CA SER A 33 -12.54 -7.76 0.57
C SER A 33 -13.35 -7.36 1.80
N SER A 34 -12.79 -6.53 2.68
CA SER A 34 -13.43 -6.10 3.92
C SER A 34 -12.92 -4.73 4.39
N PHE A 35 -13.65 -4.13 5.32
CA PHE A 35 -13.17 -2.93 6.03
C PHE A 35 -11.89 -3.17 6.81
N MET A 36 -11.71 -4.36 7.40
CA MET A 36 -10.49 -4.69 8.14
C MET A 36 -9.28 -4.66 7.21
N GLU A 37 -9.39 -5.24 6.01
CA GLU A 37 -8.36 -5.15 4.97
C GLU A 37 -8.12 -3.69 4.58
N ALA A 38 -9.16 -2.91 4.33
CA ALA A 38 -9.02 -1.51 3.95
C ALA A 38 -8.32 -0.68 5.04
N PHE A 39 -8.70 -0.85 6.31
CA PHE A 39 -8.06 -0.16 7.43
C PHE A 39 -6.59 -0.52 7.55
N ASN A 40 -6.25 -1.80 7.43
CA ASN A 40 -4.87 -2.26 7.50
C ASN A 40 -4.04 -1.70 6.35
N VAL A 41 -4.50 -1.95 5.11
CA VAL A 41 -3.74 -1.60 3.91
C VAL A 41 -3.61 -0.08 3.79
N LEU A 42 -4.71 0.67 3.86
CA LEU A 42 -4.65 2.14 3.76
C LEU A 42 -3.90 2.75 4.93
N GLY A 43 -4.09 2.22 6.14
CA GLY A 43 -3.40 2.69 7.34
C GLY A 43 -1.89 2.60 7.15
N PHE A 44 -1.37 1.40 6.91
CA PHE A 44 0.08 1.23 6.74
C PHE A 44 0.61 1.91 5.47
N ALA A 45 -0.09 1.82 4.33
CA ALA A 45 0.36 2.46 3.08
C ALA A 45 0.53 3.97 3.23
N LEU A 46 -0.28 4.61 4.07
CA LEU A 46 -0.22 6.05 4.37
C LEU A 46 0.56 6.37 5.64
N GLN A 47 1.40 5.43 6.12
CA GLN A 47 2.25 5.58 7.30
C GLN A 47 1.46 5.94 8.57
N GLY A 48 0.23 5.44 8.68
CA GLY A 48 -0.66 5.58 9.83
C GLY A 48 -0.97 4.24 10.50
N LYS A 49 -1.66 4.30 11.64
CA LYS A 49 -2.22 3.10 12.28
C LYS A 49 -3.57 2.75 11.65
N PRO A 50 -3.88 1.46 11.43
CA PRO A 50 -5.21 1.04 10.95
C PRO A 50 -6.37 1.56 11.81
N SER A 51 -6.15 1.64 13.13
CA SER A 51 -7.12 2.19 14.07
C SER A 51 -7.47 3.65 13.80
N ASN A 52 -6.58 4.46 13.21
CA ASN A 52 -6.87 5.85 12.89
C ASN A 52 -8.00 5.94 11.86
N ILE A 53 -7.90 5.20 10.75
CA ILE A 53 -8.92 5.20 9.69
C ILE A 53 -10.25 4.65 10.23
N LYS A 54 -10.20 3.56 11.01
CA LYS A 54 -11.38 3.03 11.69
C LYS A 54 -12.07 4.10 12.54
N ASN A 55 -11.31 4.83 13.35
CA ASN A 55 -11.84 5.87 14.23
C ASN A 55 -12.37 7.09 13.47
N TYR A 56 -11.74 7.47 12.35
CA TYR A 56 -12.26 8.55 11.50
C TYR A 56 -13.56 8.14 10.81
N ARG A 57 -13.64 6.91 10.30
CA ARG A 57 -14.89 6.37 9.77
C ARG A 57 -15.99 6.44 10.84
N ASP A 58 -15.72 5.93 12.03
CA ASP A 58 -16.71 5.88 13.13
C ASP A 58 -17.20 7.28 13.53
N GLU A 59 -16.34 8.30 13.42
CA GLU A 59 -16.70 9.71 13.65
C GLU A 59 -17.58 10.30 12.53
N PHE A 60 -17.44 9.83 11.28
CA PHE A 60 -18.22 10.32 10.15
C PHE A 60 -19.49 9.51 9.87
N ASP A 61 -19.58 8.26 10.34
CA ASP A 61 -20.75 7.38 10.17
C ASP A 61 -22.09 8.06 10.53
N PRO A 62 -22.23 8.87 11.63
CA PRO A 62 -23.49 9.55 11.96
C PRO A 62 -23.98 10.57 10.92
N TYR A 63 -23.12 11.01 10.01
CA TYR A 63 -23.41 12.08 9.05
C TYR A 63 -23.82 11.56 7.67
N PHE A 64 -23.92 10.24 7.50
CA PHE A 64 -24.37 9.60 6.27
C PHE A 64 -25.49 8.60 6.58
N ASP A 65 -26.34 8.35 5.59
CA ASP A 65 -27.37 7.32 5.68
C ASP A 65 -26.73 5.93 5.51
N ASN A 66 -26.13 5.44 6.60
CA ASN A 66 -25.54 4.11 6.65
C ASN A 66 -26.04 3.36 7.89
N ALA A 67 -26.00 2.02 7.85
CA ALA A 67 -26.52 1.20 8.94
C ALA A 67 -25.72 1.33 10.25
N ARG A 68 -24.56 2.01 10.24
CA ARG A 68 -23.69 2.17 11.40
C ARG A 68 -23.98 3.48 12.10
N LYS A 69 -24.23 3.39 13.41
CA LYS A 69 -24.44 4.59 14.22
C LYS A 69 -23.18 5.42 14.44
N GLY A 70 -21.99 4.81 14.40
CA GLY A 70 -20.74 5.51 14.71
C GLY A 70 -20.70 6.14 16.11
N TRP A 71 -19.76 7.06 16.30
CA TRP A 71 -19.66 7.86 17.52
C TRP A 71 -20.62 9.03 17.50
N GLN A 72 -21.52 9.06 18.47
CA GLN A 72 -22.51 10.11 18.68
C GLN A 72 -21.88 11.30 19.43
N ARG A 73 -21.06 12.09 18.72
CA ARG A 73 -20.40 13.30 19.24
C ARG A 73 -20.12 14.30 18.12
N ASP A 74 -19.82 15.53 18.50
CA ASP A 74 -19.38 16.56 17.55
C ASP A 74 -18.05 16.17 16.86
N LEU A 75 -17.95 16.54 15.58
CA LEU A 75 -16.69 16.42 14.84
C LEU A 75 -15.60 17.24 15.50
N ARG A 76 -14.41 16.65 15.64
CA ARG A 76 -13.20 17.38 16.03
C ARG A 76 -12.92 18.50 15.03
N ALA A 77 -12.36 19.63 15.48
CA ALA A 77 -12.16 20.80 14.63
C ALA A 77 -11.46 20.49 13.30
N TYR A 78 -10.40 19.66 13.32
CA TYR A 78 -9.66 19.29 12.11
C TYR A 78 -10.37 18.24 11.24
N THR A 79 -11.23 17.38 11.80
CA THR A 79 -12.04 16.43 11.01
C THR A 79 -13.22 17.15 10.37
N LYS A 80 -13.80 18.15 11.06
CA LYS A 80 -14.84 19.05 10.53
C LYS A 80 -14.38 19.79 9.27
N ILE A 81 -13.16 20.35 9.27
CA ILE A 81 -12.60 21.03 8.08
C ILE A 81 -12.54 20.08 6.86
N ILE A 82 -12.14 18.82 7.08
CA ILE A 82 -12.08 17.82 6.01
C ILE A 82 -13.49 17.40 5.59
N PHE A 83 -14.39 17.19 6.54
CA PHE A 83 -15.78 16.85 6.27
C PHE A 83 -16.45 17.92 5.40
N GLU A 84 -16.41 19.18 5.81
CA GLU A 84 -17.02 20.30 5.06
C GLU A 84 -16.47 20.39 3.63
N LYS A 85 -15.18 20.14 3.45
CA LYS A 85 -14.51 20.22 2.15
C LYS A 85 -14.84 19.06 1.21
N TYR A 86 -15.01 17.84 1.73
CA TYR A 86 -15.05 16.62 0.91
C TYR A 86 -16.38 15.85 0.99
N GLN A 87 -17.29 16.17 1.92
CA GLN A 87 -18.55 15.43 2.12
C GLN A 87 -19.41 15.33 0.86
N ASN A 88 -19.38 16.33 -0.01
CA ASN A 88 -20.18 16.39 -1.24
C ASN A 88 -19.46 15.82 -2.47
N MET A 89 -18.24 15.29 -2.32
CA MET A 89 -17.48 14.74 -3.44
C MET A 89 -18.13 13.45 -3.96
N GLU A 90 -18.35 13.39 -5.27
CA GLU A 90 -18.92 12.23 -5.95
C GLU A 90 -18.02 10.99 -5.89
N PHE A 91 -18.62 9.82 -6.00
CA PHE A 91 -17.95 8.53 -5.79
C PHE A 91 -16.66 8.37 -6.60
N GLU A 92 -16.70 8.58 -7.92
CA GLU A 92 -15.53 8.39 -8.79
C GLU A 92 -14.41 9.40 -8.49
N ALA A 93 -14.77 10.67 -8.24
CA ALA A 93 -13.81 11.69 -7.85
C ALA A 93 -13.14 11.32 -6.52
N PHE A 94 -13.90 10.77 -5.57
CA PHE A 94 -13.40 10.36 -4.27
C PHE A 94 -12.51 9.12 -4.38
N LYS A 95 -12.92 8.09 -5.13
CA LYS A 95 -12.09 6.91 -5.44
C LYS A 95 -10.76 7.35 -6.05
N ASN A 96 -10.79 8.24 -7.03
CA ASN A 96 -9.60 8.74 -7.69
C ASN A 96 -8.68 9.50 -6.73
N LEU A 97 -9.25 10.30 -5.83
CA LEU A 97 -8.49 10.98 -4.78
C LEU A 97 -7.79 9.98 -3.86
N ILE A 98 -8.48 8.94 -3.38
CA ILE A 98 -7.86 7.90 -2.54
C ILE A 98 -6.76 7.16 -3.30
N SER A 99 -7.00 6.77 -4.54
CA SER A 99 -6.02 6.10 -5.40
C SER A 99 -4.77 6.95 -5.63
N SER A 100 -4.91 8.27 -5.76
CA SER A 100 -3.80 9.21 -5.89
C SER A 100 -2.87 9.27 -4.68
N PHE A 101 -3.34 8.85 -3.49
CA PHE A 101 -2.49 8.75 -2.31
C PHE A 101 -1.59 7.52 -2.34
N LEU A 102 -1.97 6.50 -3.12
CA LEU A 102 -1.34 5.20 -3.18
C LEU A 102 -0.43 5.07 -4.40
N ILE A 103 -0.83 5.64 -5.53
CA ILE A 103 -0.14 5.49 -6.81
C ILE A 103 0.46 6.84 -7.22
N GLU A 104 1.75 6.83 -7.54
CA GLU A 104 2.41 8.00 -8.10
C GLU A 104 1.93 8.28 -9.51
N ASN A 105 1.82 9.56 -9.87
CA ASN A 105 1.31 10.00 -11.16
C ASN A 105 -0.05 9.39 -11.55
N TYR A 106 -0.90 9.11 -10.55
CA TYR A 106 -2.22 8.52 -10.78
C TYR A 106 -3.08 9.35 -11.74
N GLU A 107 -2.96 10.68 -11.71
CA GLU A 107 -3.66 11.58 -12.64
C GLU A 107 -3.26 11.36 -14.10
N GLU A 108 -1.99 11.10 -14.38
CA GLU A 108 -1.52 10.75 -15.73
C GLU A 108 -2.06 9.37 -16.14
N LYS A 109 -2.15 8.45 -15.18
CA LYS A 109 -2.77 7.14 -15.40
C LYS A 109 -4.26 7.25 -15.75
N LEU A 110 -4.98 8.24 -15.18
CA LEU A 110 -6.37 8.50 -15.53
C LEU A 110 -6.56 8.88 -17.01
N GLN A 111 -5.57 9.55 -17.63
CA GLN A 111 -5.64 9.97 -19.03
C GLN A 111 -5.61 8.79 -20.02
N VAL A 112 -5.13 7.62 -19.59
CA VAL A 112 -5.11 6.39 -20.40
C VAL A 112 -6.06 5.32 -19.85
N ASN A 113 -6.87 5.65 -18.83
CA ASN A 113 -7.70 4.69 -18.10
C ASN A 113 -8.92 4.24 -18.89
N GLU A 114 -9.38 5.02 -19.87
CA GLU A 114 -10.44 4.60 -20.81
C GLU A 114 -10.06 3.35 -21.62
N PHE A 115 -8.75 3.04 -21.71
CA PHE A 115 -8.21 1.85 -22.35
C PHE A 115 -7.91 0.70 -21.37
N LEU A 116 -8.13 0.89 -20.07
CA LEU A 116 -7.86 -0.11 -19.03
C LEU A 116 -9.16 -0.77 -18.57
N ASP A 117 -9.18 -2.10 -18.54
CA ASP A 117 -10.26 -2.85 -17.90
C ASP A 117 -10.32 -2.49 -16.39
N SER A 118 -11.49 -2.10 -15.91
CA SER A 118 -11.76 -1.78 -14.50
C SER A 118 -11.26 -2.84 -13.50
N LYS A 119 -11.30 -4.12 -13.87
CA LYS A 119 -10.79 -5.23 -13.06
C LYS A 119 -9.26 -5.22 -12.99
N ILE A 120 -8.60 -4.81 -14.06
CA ILE A 120 -7.14 -4.64 -14.10
C ILE A 120 -6.74 -3.44 -13.25
N GLU A 121 -7.50 -2.33 -13.31
CA GLU A 121 -7.26 -1.15 -12.49
C GLU A 121 -7.36 -1.47 -10.98
N THR A 122 -8.46 -2.08 -10.54
CA THR A 122 -8.69 -2.43 -9.13
C THR A 122 -7.64 -3.41 -8.60
N SER A 123 -7.30 -4.43 -9.38
CA SER A 123 -6.21 -5.37 -9.07
C SER A 123 -4.87 -4.66 -8.93
N PHE A 124 -4.59 -3.68 -9.78
CA PHE A 124 -3.39 -2.87 -9.70
C PHE A 124 -3.36 -1.98 -8.45
N ILE A 125 -4.44 -1.24 -8.15
CA ILE A 125 -4.56 -0.40 -6.96
C ILE A 125 -4.29 -1.25 -5.71
N LYS A 126 -4.98 -2.40 -5.60
CA LYS A 126 -4.79 -3.33 -4.48
C LYS A 126 -3.33 -3.74 -4.31
N ARG A 127 -2.66 -4.11 -5.41
CA ARG A 127 -1.27 -4.57 -5.39
C ARG A 127 -0.32 -3.49 -4.92
N VAL A 128 -0.42 -2.29 -5.48
CA VAL A 128 0.43 -1.14 -5.09
C VAL A 128 0.19 -0.80 -3.63
N ALA A 129 -1.06 -0.72 -3.20
CA ALA A 129 -1.43 -0.43 -1.82
C ALA A 129 -0.88 -1.50 -0.85
N THR A 130 -0.97 -2.77 -1.22
CA THR A 130 -0.48 -3.90 -0.42
C THR A 130 1.04 -3.90 -0.29
N GLY A 131 1.78 -3.56 -1.35
CA GLY A 131 3.24 -3.38 -1.32
C GLY A 131 3.64 -2.28 -0.35
N LYS A 132 3.11 -1.06 -0.54
CA LYS A 132 3.35 0.09 0.35
C LYS A 132 2.98 -0.21 1.80
N ALA A 133 1.87 -0.91 2.02
CA ALA A 133 1.45 -1.32 3.36
C ALA A 133 2.48 -2.26 4.02
N ALA A 134 3.03 -3.22 3.29
CA ALA A 134 4.03 -4.14 3.80
C ALA A 134 5.36 -3.44 4.12
N GLU A 135 5.85 -2.59 3.21
CA GLU A 135 7.08 -1.80 3.41
C GLU A 135 6.99 -0.90 4.64
N ASN A 136 5.88 -0.17 4.77
CA ASN A 136 5.68 0.70 5.93
C ASN A 136 5.44 -0.13 7.20
N TYR A 137 4.77 -1.28 7.13
CA TYR A 137 4.70 -2.21 8.27
C TYR A 137 6.10 -2.62 8.72
N PHE A 138 7.01 -2.93 7.80
CA PHE A 138 8.40 -3.22 8.13
C PHE A 138 9.05 -2.05 8.87
N LEU A 139 8.99 -0.81 8.33
CA LEU A 139 9.58 0.36 8.99
C LEU A 139 9.06 0.60 10.42
N HIS A 140 7.78 0.28 10.69
CA HIS A 140 7.21 0.40 12.03
C HIS A 140 7.64 -0.71 12.99
N ASN A 141 7.99 -1.90 12.49
CA ASN A 141 8.13 -3.11 13.30
C ASN A 141 9.52 -3.76 13.24
N PHE A 142 10.43 -3.32 12.36
CA PHE A 142 11.71 -3.99 12.13
C PHE A 142 12.54 -4.12 13.41
N LYS A 143 12.45 -3.13 14.31
CA LYS A 143 13.14 -3.14 15.61
C LYS A 143 12.80 -4.33 16.50
N LYS A 144 11.66 -5.00 16.28
CA LYS A 144 11.32 -6.26 16.96
C LYS A 144 12.33 -7.38 16.69
N HIS A 145 12.86 -7.43 15.48
CA HIS A 145 13.81 -8.45 15.03
C HIS A 145 15.23 -7.89 14.87
N PHE A 146 15.36 -6.58 14.72
CA PHE A 146 16.59 -5.87 14.41
C PHE A 146 16.84 -4.70 15.37
N ALA A 147 16.69 -4.91 16.67
CA ALA A 147 16.66 -3.86 17.71
C ALA A 147 17.80 -2.83 17.59
N ASN A 148 19.02 -3.29 17.34
CA ASN A 148 20.22 -2.44 17.32
C ASN A 148 20.61 -1.95 15.91
N PHE A 149 19.95 -2.40 14.85
CA PHE A 149 20.32 -2.00 13.49
C PHE A 149 19.75 -0.63 13.15
N ASN A 150 20.52 0.16 12.40
CA ASN A 150 20.02 1.35 11.72
C ASN A 150 19.42 0.93 10.38
N VAL A 151 18.32 1.57 9.97
CA VAL A 151 17.67 1.32 8.68
C VAL A 151 17.95 2.48 7.73
N LEU A 152 18.38 2.14 6.52
CA LEU A 152 18.45 3.04 5.38
C LEU A 152 17.39 2.60 4.36
N ASP A 153 16.53 3.53 3.98
CA ASP A 153 15.53 3.35 2.94
C ASP A 153 16.17 3.52 1.55
N VAL A 154 16.10 2.49 0.72
CA VAL A 154 16.72 2.46 -0.62
C VAL A 154 15.73 1.99 -1.69
N ARG A 155 14.42 2.01 -1.41
CA ARG A 155 13.36 1.54 -2.32
C ARG A 155 13.46 2.16 -3.71
N GLU A 156 13.78 3.45 -3.77
CA GLU A 156 13.89 4.21 -5.01
C GLU A 156 15.20 4.00 -5.78
N PHE A 157 16.14 3.20 -5.26
CA PHE A 157 17.49 3.09 -5.83
C PHE A 157 17.60 1.97 -6.88
N GLY A 158 16.57 1.13 -7.00
CA GLY A 158 16.58 0.00 -7.94
C GLY A 158 17.69 -1.02 -7.67
N CYS A 159 18.23 -1.08 -6.45
CA CYS A 159 19.39 -1.90 -6.11
C CYS A 159 19.07 -3.37 -5.84
N GLY A 160 17.81 -3.79 -5.92
CA GLY A 160 17.36 -5.17 -5.74
C GLY A 160 16.97 -5.54 -4.30
N PHE A 161 16.78 -4.55 -3.43
CA PHE A 161 16.18 -4.71 -2.11
C PHE A 161 15.63 -3.35 -1.65
N ASP A 162 14.68 -3.36 -0.72
CA ASP A 162 13.98 -2.14 -0.27
C ASP A 162 14.72 -1.38 0.84
N PHE A 163 15.37 -2.11 1.75
CA PHE A 163 16.02 -1.52 2.92
C PHE A 163 17.41 -2.10 3.19
N LYS A 164 18.34 -1.27 3.64
CA LYS A 164 19.63 -1.70 4.16
C LYS A 164 19.69 -1.49 5.65
N LEU A 165 19.95 -2.57 6.39
CA LEU A 165 20.17 -2.55 7.83
C LEU A 165 21.66 -2.58 8.13
N THR A 166 22.15 -1.75 9.04
CA THR A 166 23.57 -1.71 9.45
C THR A 166 23.74 -1.76 10.98
N LEU A 167 24.72 -2.54 11.44
CA LEU A 167 25.16 -2.60 12.83
C LEU A 167 26.66 -2.86 12.89
N LYS A 168 27.45 -1.83 13.21
CA LYS A 168 28.93 -1.88 13.18
C LYS A 168 29.40 -2.40 11.81
N ASN A 169 30.04 -3.57 11.77
CA ASN A 169 30.55 -4.20 10.55
C ASN A 169 29.56 -5.20 9.90
N HIS A 170 28.35 -5.35 10.45
CA HIS A 170 27.31 -6.23 9.92
C HIS A 170 26.30 -5.45 9.10
N GLN A 171 25.87 -6.06 7.99
CA GLN A 171 24.90 -5.47 7.06
C GLN A 171 23.89 -6.53 6.63
N ILE A 172 22.62 -6.15 6.58
CA ILE A 172 21.53 -7.00 6.08
C ILE A 172 20.75 -6.19 5.06
N CYS A 173 20.58 -6.72 3.86
CA CYS A 173 19.70 -6.18 2.84
C CYS A 173 18.33 -6.84 2.95
N VAL A 174 17.27 -6.05 3.01
CA VAL A 174 15.91 -6.53 3.25
C VAL A 174 15.03 -6.19 2.04
N GLU A 175 14.43 -7.21 1.46
CA GLU A 175 13.35 -7.10 0.48
C GLU A 175 12.03 -7.41 1.17
N VAL A 176 11.04 -6.54 1.03
CA VAL A 176 9.74 -6.67 1.69
C VAL A 176 8.69 -7.13 0.69
N LYS A 177 7.86 -8.11 1.09
CA LYS A 177 6.69 -8.54 0.30
C LYS A 177 5.43 -8.56 1.16
N GLY A 178 4.34 -8.09 0.57
CA GLY A 178 3.01 -8.09 1.19
C GLY A 178 2.11 -9.18 0.63
N LEU A 179 1.42 -9.91 1.50
CA LEU A 179 0.36 -10.84 1.16
C LEU A 179 -0.94 -10.44 1.89
N SER A 180 -2.03 -10.35 1.14
CA SER A 180 -3.37 -10.13 1.73
C SER A 180 -3.75 -11.28 2.67
N GLU A 181 -3.44 -12.51 2.27
CA GLU A 181 -3.77 -13.75 2.97
C GLU A 181 -2.61 -14.28 3.83
N ASN A 182 -2.87 -15.28 4.68
CA ASN A 182 -1.84 -15.96 5.46
C ASN A 182 -0.83 -16.76 4.62
N LYS A 183 -1.22 -17.19 3.42
CA LYS A 183 -0.40 -17.88 2.44
C LYS A 183 -0.69 -17.29 1.06
N GLY A 184 0.29 -17.28 0.19
CA GLY A 184 0.15 -16.73 -1.15
C GLY A 184 1.45 -16.86 -1.93
N GLN A 185 1.40 -16.41 -3.18
CA GLN A 185 2.58 -16.32 -4.03
C GLN A 185 3.20 -14.93 -3.90
N PHE A 186 4.52 -14.87 -4.01
CA PHE A 186 5.26 -13.63 -4.17
C PHE A 186 6.14 -13.75 -5.42
N LEU A 187 6.55 -12.59 -5.94
CA LEU A 187 7.45 -12.50 -7.07
C LEU A 187 8.71 -11.75 -6.64
N LEU A 188 9.85 -12.22 -7.14
CA LEU A 188 11.11 -11.48 -7.12
C LEU A 188 11.36 -10.95 -8.53
N THR A 189 11.82 -9.71 -8.64
CA THR A 189 12.41 -9.25 -9.90
C THR A 189 13.72 -9.99 -10.15
N GLN A 190 14.22 -9.94 -11.38
CA GLN A 190 15.55 -10.46 -11.70
C GLN A 190 16.62 -9.87 -10.76
N LYS A 191 16.56 -8.55 -10.51
CA LYS A 191 17.51 -7.87 -9.63
C LYS A 191 17.42 -8.35 -8.19
N ASN A 192 16.21 -8.57 -7.67
CA ASN A 192 16.03 -9.14 -6.32
C ASN A 192 16.63 -10.55 -6.24
N PHE A 193 16.41 -11.38 -7.26
CA PHE A 193 16.95 -12.74 -7.31
C PHE A 193 18.48 -12.73 -7.33
N GLU A 194 19.09 -11.94 -8.21
CA GLU A 194 20.54 -11.79 -8.31
C GLU A 194 21.17 -11.30 -7.00
N MET A 195 20.54 -10.33 -6.33
CA MET A 195 21.04 -9.84 -5.04
C MET A 195 20.85 -10.85 -3.91
N ALA A 196 19.76 -11.61 -3.90
CA ALA A 196 19.55 -12.69 -2.94
C ALA A 196 20.62 -13.78 -3.08
N ASP A 197 20.97 -14.16 -4.31
CA ASP A 197 22.03 -15.15 -4.58
C ASP A 197 23.43 -14.63 -4.21
N LYS A 198 23.70 -13.36 -4.53
CA LYS A 198 24.98 -12.71 -4.22
C LYS A 198 25.21 -12.54 -2.72
N LEU A 199 24.19 -12.11 -1.98
CA LEU A 199 24.31 -11.71 -0.57
C LEU A 199 23.98 -12.83 0.41
N LYS A 200 23.26 -13.88 -0.02
CA LYS A 200 22.97 -15.09 0.75
C LYS A 200 22.40 -14.79 2.15
N GLU A 201 23.13 -15.13 3.21
CA GLU A 201 22.74 -14.91 4.60
C GLU A 201 22.60 -13.42 4.97
N ASN A 202 23.21 -12.52 4.19
CA ASN A 202 23.04 -11.07 4.35
C ASN A 202 21.84 -10.52 3.57
N TYR A 203 21.03 -11.37 2.93
CA TYR A 203 19.78 -11.00 2.28
C TYR A 203 18.59 -11.62 3.02
N CYS A 204 17.68 -10.78 3.48
CA CYS A 204 16.46 -11.18 4.17
C CYS A 204 15.24 -10.86 3.30
N LEU A 205 14.45 -11.88 2.97
CA LEU A 205 13.10 -11.68 2.47
C LEU A 205 12.14 -11.54 3.67
N PHE A 206 11.60 -10.35 3.87
CA PHE A 206 10.66 -10.02 4.93
C PHE A 206 9.23 -10.04 4.39
N ILE A 207 8.45 -11.07 4.75
CA ILE A 207 7.09 -11.23 4.26
C ILE A 207 6.08 -10.79 5.32
N VAL A 208 5.29 -9.77 5.01
CA VAL A 208 4.11 -9.36 5.79
C VAL A 208 2.89 -10.09 5.23
N ARG A 209 2.42 -11.09 5.96
CA ARG A 209 1.25 -11.90 5.59
C ARG A 209 0.00 -11.47 6.34
N ASN A 210 -1.15 -11.88 5.82
CA ASN A 210 -2.47 -11.69 6.43
C ASN A 210 -2.86 -10.22 6.64
N LEU A 211 -2.47 -9.34 5.71
CA LEU A 211 -2.85 -7.93 5.73
C LEU A 211 -4.37 -7.71 5.72
N LYS A 212 -5.15 -8.67 5.21
CA LYS A 212 -6.62 -8.57 5.20
C LYS A 212 -7.25 -8.68 6.59
N GLU A 213 -6.53 -9.25 7.56
CA GLU A 213 -7.02 -9.44 8.94
C GLU A 213 -6.03 -8.94 9.99
N LYS A 214 -5.11 -9.80 10.42
CA LYS A 214 -4.11 -9.50 11.43
C LYS A 214 -2.74 -9.72 10.80
N PRO A 215 -2.04 -8.63 10.40
CA PRO A 215 -0.73 -8.72 9.79
C PRO A 215 0.25 -9.45 10.71
N LYS A 216 1.09 -10.30 10.10
CA LYS A 216 2.18 -11.01 10.77
C LYS A 216 3.39 -11.04 9.86
N GLU A 217 4.57 -10.87 10.41
CA GLU A 217 5.82 -10.96 9.67
C GLU A 217 6.45 -12.36 9.75
N SER A 218 7.16 -12.71 8.68
CA SER A 218 8.03 -13.88 8.58
C SER A 218 9.33 -13.45 7.91
N LEU A 219 10.46 -13.91 8.44
CA LEU A 219 11.79 -13.55 7.97
C LEU A 219 12.44 -14.79 7.36
N PHE A 220 12.98 -14.66 6.15
CA PHE A 220 13.70 -15.72 5.45
C PHE A 220 15.06 -15.19 5.00
N PHE A 221 16.10 -15.52 5.76
CA PHE A 221 17.48 -15.26 5.34
C PHE A 221 17.87 -16.26 4.26
N HIS A 222 18.69 -15.82 3.29
CA HIS A 222 19.06 -16.65 2.15
C HIS A 222 17.84 -17.31 1.48
N PRO A 223 16.87 -16.50 0.98
CA PRO A 223 15.55 -17.00 0.59
C PRO A 223 15.59 -18.07 -0.51
N LEU A 224 16.64 -18.11 -1.34
CA LEU A 224 16.82 -19.11 -2.40
C LEU A 224 17.02 -20.54 -1.85
N ASN A 225 17.49 -20.70 -0.61
CA ASN A 225 17.55 -21.99 0.08
C ASN A 225 16.19 -22.41 0.69
N HIS A 226 15.26 -21.47 0.88
CA HIS A 226 13.96 -21.74 1.46
C HIS A 226 12.85 -21.97 0.42
N PHE A 227 12.99 -21.38 -0.78
CA PHE A 227 11.94 -21.38 -1.78
C PHE A 227 12.44 -21.94 -3.13
N LYS A 228 11.67 -22.89 -3.68
CA LYS A 228 11.83 -23.33 -5.07
C LYS A 228 11.16 -22.32 -6.01
N LEU A 229 11.92 -21.33 -6.45
CA LEU A 229 11.42 -20.30 -7.37
C LEU A 229 11.33 -20.85 -8.79
N LYS A 230 10.25 -20.48 -9.50
CA LYS A 230 10.08 -20.77 -10.93
C LYS A 230 10.30 -19.48 -11.70
N GLU A 231 11.23 -19.51 -12.64
CA GLU A 231 11.44 -18.40 -13.56
C GLU A 231 10.21 -18.21 -14.45
N GLN A 232 9.78 -16.96 -14.62
CA GLN A 232 8.67 -16.59 -15.51
C GLN A 232 9.18 -15.54 -16.49
N ASN A 233 9.20 -15.90 -17.77
CA ASN A 233 9.65 -15.03 -18.85
C ASN A 233 8.45 -14.32 -19.50
N ILE A 234 8.30 -13.02 -19.27
CA ILE A 234 7.28 -12.18 -19.91
C ILE A 234 7.90 -11.48 -21.11
N LYS A 235 7.57 -11.93 -22.33
CA LYS A 235 7.96 -11.24 -23.57
C LYS A 235 6.91 -10.17 -23.91
N ILE A 236 7.29 -8.89 -23.85
CA ILE A 236 6.46 -7.80 -24.37
C ILE A 236 6.78 -7.66 -25.86
N VAL A 237 5.80 -7.96 -26.72
CA VAL A 237 5.93 -7.73 -28.16
C VAL A 237 5.57 -6.28 -28.45
N GLN A 238 6.57 -5.44 -28.70
CA GLN A 238 6.36 -4.07 -29.15
C GLN A 238 6.19 -4.04 -30.67
N LYS A 239 5.04 -3.54 -31.14
CA LYS A 239 4.80 -3.24 -32.56
C LYS A 239 4.92 -1.74 -32.76
N SER A 240 5.80 -1.32 -33.66
CA SER A 240 5.98 0.09 -34.05
C SER A 240 5.55 0.29 -35.50
N TYR A 241 4.91 1.42 -35.76
CA TYR A 241 4.48 1.84 -37.10
C TYR A 241 5.25 3.11 -37.45
N GLN A 242 5.91 3.10 -38.60
CA GLN A 242 6.68 4.24 -39.10
C GLN A 242 5.86 4.94 -40.18
N GLY A 243 5.54 6.22 -39.97
CA GLY A 243 5.06 7.11 -41.01
C GLY A 243 6.23 7.83 -41.67
N VAL A 244 6.13 8.08 -42.97
CA VAL A 244 7.01 9.00 -43.69
C VAL A 244 6.17 10.24 -44.02
N LEU A 245 6.73 11.44 -43.81
CA LEU A 245 6.11 12.72 -44.19
C LEU A 245 6.18 12.93 -45.70
#